data_AF-A0A7V6WZN6-F1
#
_entry.id   AF-A0A7V6WZN6-F1
#
_cell.length_a   1.000
_cell.length_b   1.000
_cell.length_c   1.000
_cell.angle_alpha   90.00
_cell.angle_beta   90.00
_cell.angle_gamma   90.00
#
_symmetry.space_group_name_H-M   'P 1'
#
loop_
_entity.id
_entity.type
_entity.pdbx_description
1 polymer ?
#
loop_
_entity_poly.entity_id
_entity_poly.type
_entity_poly.pdbx_seq_one_letter_code
_entity_poly.pdbx_strand_id
1 'polypeptide(L)'
;MAFSTEPISCIPPNCSEKEIEEYWEKIERFEIRKHYIDGLHVNSTYTIMAHLWLIKRLINAKNWYFVSDKDLSILTSIPRIFSEEIKCGKAQHFTCSIEKSKTKREAFMKYTESQKDLKKWGELKGFNGLSLQEIAVLKLSEQLQTHSFYNFIEQNGKEYPFHANNPIEHPLPAKDEGTRYVDCLTNLLGYSLKEIAELIVNVNSFATNAFFQQIRRRLSFLERPLLTASGEGVSYIYANFNPKYAQYALTILRTFYNFCLPYKTPEKLELTPAQQLGIADRRYDLKDVIYFK
;
A
#
# COMPACT_ATOMS: atom_id res chain seq x y z
N MET A 1 53.90 -9.04 7.52
CA MET A 1 53.45 -10.39 7.11
C MET A 1 52.37 -10.20 6.06
N ALA A 2 52.74 -10.33 4.78
CA ALA A 2 51.78 -10.32 3.70
C ALA A 2 51.19 -11.72 3.59
N PHE A 3 49.89 -11.86 3.85
CA PHE A 3 49.18 -13.11 3.55
C PHE A 3 48.94 -13.14 2.04
N SER A 4 49.53 -14.13 1.35
CA SER A 4 49.22 -14.43 -0.04
C SER A 4 47.78 -14.93 -0.13
N THR A 5 46.89 -14.10 -0.68
CA THR A 5 45.56 -14.53 -1.10
C THR A 5 45.64 -15.02 -2.55
N GLU A 6 46.31 -16.15 -2.77
CA GLU A 6 46.05 -16.92 -3.98
C GLU A 6 44.74 -17.67 -3.77
N PRO A 7 43.74 -17.55 -4.67
CA PRO A 7 42.51 -18.30 -4.56
C PRO A 7 42.84 -19.79 -4.67
N ILE A 8 42.46 -20.55 -3.64
CA ILE A 8 42.61 -22.00 -3.61
C ILE A 8 41.78 -22.57 -4.77
N SER A 9 42.46 -22.94 -5.85
CA SER A 9 41.91 -23.59 -7.03
C SER A 9 41.32 -24.95 -6.64
N CYS A 10 40.00 -24.99 -6.46
CA CYS A 10 39.26 -26.24 -6.24
C CYS A 10 38.68 -26.77 -7.56
N ILE A 11 39.48 -26.78 -8.63
CA ILE A 11 39.05 -27.39 -9.90
C ILE A 11 39.21 -28.91 -9.76
N PRO A 12 38.14 -29.72 -9.90
CA PRO A 12 38.24 -31.16 -9.79
C PRO A 12 39.15 -31.72 -10.90
N PRO A 13 39.93 -32.79 -10.63
CA PRO A 13 41.07 -33.19 -11.46
C PRO A 13 40.75 -33.78 -12.85
N ASN A 14 39.52 -33.65 -13.38
CA ASN A 14 39.09 -34.25 -14.66
C ASN A 14 38.09 -33.39 -15.46
N CYS A 15 38.15 -32.05 -15.40
CA CYS A 15 37.30 -31.18 -16.22
C CYS A 15 37.87 -30.97 -17.62
N SER A 16 37.01 -31.02 -18.64
CA SER A 16 37.30 -30.57 -20.00
C SER A 16 37.51 -29.05 -20.04
N GLU A 17 38.19 -28.54 -21.07
CA GLU A 17 38.46 -27.09 -21.24
C GLU A 17 37.19 -26.24 -21.15
N LYS A 18 36.07 -26.70 -21.73
CA LYS A 18 34.77 -26.03 -21.65
C LYS A 18 34.20 -25.97 -20.23
N GLU A 19 34.38 -27.01 -19.44
CA GLU A 19 33.91 -27.06 -18.05
C GLU A 19 34.75 -26.15 -17.14
N ILE A 20 36.04 -25.97 -17.45
CA ILE A 20 36.93 -25.02 -16.78
C ILE A 20 36.52 -23.58 -17.13
N GLU A 21 36.22 -23.31 -18.40
CA GLU A 21 35.77 -22.00 -18.86
C GLU A 21 34.42 -21.60 -18.22
N GLU A 22 33.44 -22.51 -18.19
CA GLU A 22 32.18 -22.29 -17.47
C GLU A 22 32.37 -22.07 -15.96
N TYR A 23 33.34 -22.77 -15.35
CA TYR A 23 33.64 -22.64 -13.93
C TYR A 23 34.19 -21.24 -13.62
N TRP A 24 35.13 -20.75 -14.43
CA TRP A 24 35.68 -19.40 -14.27
C TRP A 24 34.62 -18.33 -14.54
N GLU A 25 33.75 -18.51 -15.53
CA GLU A 25 32.63 -17.59 -15.78
C GLU A 25 31.65 -17.56 -14.59
N LYS A 26 31.37 -18.71 -13.96
CA LYS A 26 30.54 -18.80 -12.75
C LYS A 26 31.21 -18.13 -11.55
N ILE A 27 32.51 -18.29 -11.36
CA ILE A 27 33.28 -17.60 -10.30
C ILE A 27 33.29 -16.10 -10.52
N GLU A 28 33.56 -15.65 -11.75
CA GLU A 28 33.58 -14.23 -12.08
C GLU A 28 32.21 -13.59 -11.79
N ARG A 29 31.12 -14.24 -12.22
CA ARG A 29 29.75 -13.80 -11.87
C ARG A 29 29.51 -13.79 -10.35
N PHE A 30 30.09 -14.72 -9.59
CA PHE A 30 29.97 -14.79 -8.13
C PHE A 30 30.76 -13.67 -7.43
N GLU A 31 31.99 -13.41 -7.84
CA GLU A 31 32.82 -12.33 -7.30
C GLU A 31 32.24 -10.96 -7.69
N ILE A 32 31.73 -10.77 -8.90
CA ILE A 32 30.99 -9.55 -9.28
C ILE A 32 29.79 -9.35 -8.35
N ARG A 33 29.06 -10.41 -7.98
CA ARG A 33 27.93 -10.32 -7.04
C ARG A 33 28.34 -9.86 -5.64
N LYS A 34 29.54 -10.21 -5.19
CA LYS A 34 30.10 -9.77 -3.91
C LYS A 34 30.39 -8.26 -3.88
N HIS A 35 30.60 -7.65 -5.05
CA HIS A 35 30.76 -6.21 -5.22
C HIS A 35 29.43 -5.46 -5.37
N TYR A 36 28.31 -6.15 -5.55
CA TYR A 36 27.01 -5.50 -5.49
C TYR A 36 26.75 -5.02 -4.06
N ILE A 37 26.28 -3.77 -3.95
CA ILE A 37 25.85 -3.22 -2.67
C ILE A 37 24.58 -3.98 -2.25
N ASP A 38 24.69 -4.75 -1.17
CA ASP A 38 23.56 -5.42 -0.51
C ASP A 38 22.42 -4.41 -0.29
N GLY A 39 21.27 -4.69 -0.91
CA GLY A 39 20.04 -3.89 -0.78
C GLY A 39 19.73 -2.90 -1.90
N LEU A 40 20.58 -2.74 -2.94
CA LEU A 40 20.34 -1.72 -3.99
C LEU A 40 19.69 -2.24 -5.30
N HIS A 41 19.50 -3.55 -5.47
CA HIS A 41 19.13 -4.14 -6.78
C HIS A 41 17.98 -5.16 -6.79
N VAL A 42 17.17 -5.26 -5.73
CA VAL A 42 15.95 -6.08 -5.82
C VAL A 42 14.85 -5.23 -6.44
N ASN A 43 14.34 -5.64 -7.61
CA ASN A 43 13.21 -4.98 -8.27
C ASN A 43 12.07 -4.84 -7.24
N SER A 44 11.58 -3.60 -7.04
CA SER A 44 10.53 -3.28 -6.06
C SER A 44 9.31 -4.18 -6.21
N THR A 45 8.99 -4.58 -7.44
CA THR A 45 7.91 -5.51 -7.76
C THR A 45 8.10 -6.87 -7.10
N TYR A 46 9.31 -7.46 -7.17
CA TYR A 46 9.58 -8.76 -6.53
C TYR A 46 9.48 -8.67 -5.01
N THR A 47 9.98 -7.58 -4.42
CA THR A 47 9.88 -7.35 -2.98
C THR A 47 8.42 -7.23 -2.55
N ILE A 48 7.59 -6.49 -3.29
CA ILE A 48 6.16 -6.34 -3.01
C ILE A 48 5.43 -7.68 -3.18
N MET A 49 5.72 -8.45 -4.22
CA MET A 49 5.17 -9.79 -4.39
C MET A 49 5.49 -10.69 -3.21
N ALA A 50 6.76 -10.72 -2.75
CA ALA A 50 7.17 -11.50 -1.60
C ALA A 50 6.44 -11.06 -0.32
N HIS A 51 6.29 -9.75 -0.11
CA HIS A 51 5.55 -9.19 1.02
C HIS A 51 4.07 -9.58 0.98
N LEU A 52 3.41 -9.44 -0.17
CA LEU A 52 2.01 -9.80 -0.35
C LEU A 52 1.79 -11.30 -0.17
N TRP A 53 2.72 -12.13 -0.64
CA TRP A 53 2.68 -13.57 -0.43
C TRP A 53 2.78 -13.94 1.05
N LEU A 54 3.67 -13.26 1.79
CA LEU A 54 3.78 -13.45 3.25
C LEU A 54 2.50 -13.01 3.97
N ILE A 55 1.93 -11.85 3.60
CA ILE A 55 0.66 -11.35 4.14
C ILE A 55 -0.44 -12.38 3.93
N LYS A 56 -0.57 -12.93 2.72
CA LYS A 56 -1.56 -13.96 2.38
C LYS A 56 -1.44 -15.21 3.26
N ARG A 57 -0.21 -15.58 3.65
CA ARG A 57 0.04 -16.74 4.53
C ARG A 57 -0.22 -16.46 6.01
N LEU A 58 0.05 -15.23 6.46
CA LEU A 58 -0.06 -14.85 7.86
C LEU A 58 -1.50 -14.52 8.27
N ILE A 59 -2.28 -13.94 7.37
CA ILE A 59 -3.61 -13.44 7.69
C ILE A 59 -4.66 -14.41 7.14
N ASN A 60 -5.50 -14.93 8.04
CA ASN A 60 -6.66 -15.74 7.68
C ASN A 60 -7.88 -14.83 7.44
N ALA A 61 -7.95 -14.21 6.26
CA ALA A 61 -9.07 -13.36 5.86
C ALA A 61 -10.03 -14.11 4.92
N LYS A 62 -11.34 -13.93 5.14
CA LYS A 62 -12.38 -14.45 4.24
C LYS A 62 -12.47 -13.66 2.93
N ASN A 63 -12.35 -12.34 3.03
CA ASN A 63 -12.40 -11.39 1.93
C ASN A 63 -11.23 -10.40 2.04
N TRP A 64 -10.75 -9.92 0.90
CA TRP A 64 -9.62 -9.00 0.80
C TRP A 64 -10.03 -7.72 0.09
N TYR A 65 -9.87 -6.58 0.75
CA TYR A 65 -10.13 -5.27 0.16
C TYR A 65 -8.84 -4.46 0.14
N PHE A 66 -8.21 -4.40 -1.03
CA PHE A 66 -6.97 -3.65 -1.23
C PHE A 66 -7.28 -2.22 -1.64
N VAL A 67 -6.64 -1.26 -0.97
CA VAL A 67 -6.61 0.14 -1.37
C VAL A 67 -5.17 0.53 -1.59
N SER A 68 -4.83 1.02 -2.78
CA SER A 68 -3.47 1.48 -3.10
C SER A 68 -3.47 2.78 -3.89
N ASP A 69 -2.31 3.41 -3.99
CA ASP A 69 -2.08 4.40 -5.04
C ASP A 69 -1.94 3.71 -6.41
N LYS A 70 -1.82 4.49 -7.49
CA LYS A 70 -1.56 4.00 -8.85
C LYS A 70 -0.09 3.60 -9.08
N ASP A 71 0.54 2.97 -8.09
CA ASP A 71 1.92 2.50 -8.18
C ASP A 71 2.00 1.19 -8.98
N LEU A 72 2.74 1.20 -10.10
CA LEU A 72 2.80 0.08 -11.05
C LEU A 72 3.24 -1.23 -10.39
N SER A 73 4.15 -1.18 -9.42
CA SER A 73 4.65 -2.37 -8.75
C SER A 73 3.59 -3.01 -7.86
N ILE A 74 2.77 -2.22 -7.17
CA ILE A 74 1.60 -2.70 -6.41
C ILE A 74 0.50 -3.20 -7.36
N LEU A 75 0.17 -2.41 -8.39
CA LEU A 75 -0.85 -2.75 -9.40
C LEU A 75 -0.55 -4.09 -10.08
N THR A 76 0.73 -4.38 -10.31
CA THR A 76 1.16 -5.65 -10.91
C THR A 76 1.15 -6.80 -9.92
N SER A 77 1.52 -6.54 -8.65
CA SER A 77 1.78 -7.60 -7.68
C SER A 77 0.50 -8.19 -7.07
N ILE A 78 -0.48 -7.35 -6.71
CA ILE A 78 -1.76 -7.80 -6.11
C ILE A 78 -2.47 -8.85 -6.98
N PRO A 79 -2.78 -8.59 -8.27
CA PRO A 79 -3.50 -9.56 -9.09
C PRO A 79 -2.73 -10.86 -9.34
N ARG A 80 -1.40 -10.85 -9.23
CA ARG A 80 -0.58 -12.06 -9.39
C ARG A 80 -0.61 -12.94 -8.15
N ILE A 81 -0.54 -12.34 -6.95
CA ILE A 81 -0.55 -13.09 -5.68
C ILE A 81 -1.97 -13.52 -5.27
N PHE A 82 -2.98 -12.70 -5.56
CA PHE A 82 -4.38 -12.93 -5.18
C PHE A 82 -5.26 -13.32 -6.37
N SER A 83 -4.66 -13.93 -7.40
CA SER A 83 -5.36 -14.26 -8.65
C SER A 83 -6.58 -15.18 -8.44
N GLU A 84 -6.48 -16.14 -7.51
CA GLU A 84 -7.57 -17.06 -7.18
C GLU A 84 -8.72 -16.37 -6.45
N GLU A 85 -8.39 -15.54 -5.45
CA GLU A 85 -9.38 -14.80 -4.67
C GLU A 85 -10.11 -13.78 -5.53
N ILE A 86 -9.39 -13.08 -6.42
CA ILE A 86 -9.99 -12.13 -7.36
C ILE A 86 -10.95 -12.86 -8.31
N LYS A 87 -10.54 -14.00 -8.88
CA LYS A 87 -11.39 -14.81 -9.75
C LYS A 87 -12.66 -15.31 -9.04
N CYS A 88 -12.55 -15.65 -7.76
CA CYS A 88 -13.68 -16.08 -6.94
C CYS A 88 -14.52 -14.94 -6.37
N GLY A 89 -14.20 -13.68 -6.67
CA GLY A 89 -14.90 -12.51 -6.11
C GLY A 89 -14.65 -12.28 -4.62
N LYS A 90 -13.61 -12.88 -4.04
CA LYS A 90 -13.23 -12.72 -2.62
C LYS A 90 -12.15 -11.66 -2.40
N ALA A 91 -11.62 -11.07 -3.46
CA ALA A 91 -10.64 -10.01 -3.37
C ALA A 91 -10.96 -8.88 -4.35
N GLN A 92 -10.98 -7.65 -3.83
CA GLN A 92 -11.21 -6.44 -4.60
C GLN A 92 -10.03 -5.48 -4.44
N HIS A 93 -9.67 -4.81 -5.53
CA HIS A 93 -8.58 -3.85 -5.55
C HIS A 93 -9.06 -2.50 -6.08
N PHE A 94 -9.05 -1.51 -5.19
CA PHE A 94 -9.35 -0.13 -5.47
C PHE A 94 -8.07 0.70 -5.50
N THR A 95 -8.03 1.69 -6.39
CA THR A 95 -7.04 2.75 -6.31
C THR A 95 -7.65 4.00 -5.70
N CYS A 96 -6.89 4.67 -4.85
CA CYS A 96 -7.25 5.95 -4.27
C CYS A 96 -6.27 6.99 -4.80
N SER A 97 -6.79 8.05 -5.42
CA SER A 97 -5.96 9.16 -5.90
C SER A 97 -6.55 10.48 -5.48
N ILE A 98 -5.67 11.46 -5.28
CA ILE A 98 -6.02 12.77 -4.73
C ILE A 98 -5.50 13.85 -5.67
N GLU A 99 -6.32 14.87 -5.89
CA GLU A 99 -5.94 16.07 -6.62
C GLU A 99 -4.95 16.91 -5.81
N LYS A 100 -3.70 17.02 -6.28
CA LYS A 100 -2.59 17.69 -5.56
C LYS A 100 -2.43 19.18 -5.88
N SER A 101 -3.23 19.73 -6.79
CA SER A 101 -3.13 21.13 -7.24
C SER A 101 -3.62 22.14 -6.21
N LYS A 102 -4.48 21.73 -5.28
CA LYS A 102 -5.17 22.61 -4.34
C LYS A 102 -4.32 22.93 -3.11
N THR A 103 -4.38 24.19 -2.68
CA THR A 103 -3.85 24.62 -1.38
C THR A 103 -4.68 24.04 -0.23
N LYS A 104 -4.13 24.03 0.99
CA LYS A 104 -4.86 23.57 2.19
C LYS A 104 -6.18 24.30 2.43
N ARG A 105 -6.22 25.61 2.12
CA ARG A 105 -7.43 26.43 2.28
C ARG A 105 -8.50 26.03 1.26
N GLU A 106 -8.11 25.83 0.01
CA GLU A 106 -9.02 25.38 -1.05
C GLU A 106 -9.53 23.97 -0.80
N ALA A 107 -8.66 23.06 -0.34
CA ALA A 107 -9.05 21.71 0.06
C ALA A 107 -10.14 21.74 1.15
N PHE A 108 -9.97 22.60 2.17
CA PHE A 108 -10.96 22.75 3.24
C PHE A 108 -12.28 23.38 2.77
N MET A 109 -12.23 24.35 1.85
CA MET A 109 -13.44 24.92 1.25
C MET A 109 -14.19 23.86 0.46
N LYS A 110 -13.50 23.07 -0.37
CA LYS A 110 -14.10 21.99 -1.16
C LYS A 110 -14.70 20.89 -0.27
N TYR A 111 -14.03 20.54 0.82
CA TYR A 111 -14.57 19.62 1.83
C TYR A 111 -15.90 20.11 2.39
N THR A 112 -15.95 21.38 2.79
CA THR A 112 -17.14 21.99 3.40
C THR A 112 -18.29 22.10 2.40
N GLU A 113 -17.99 22.47 1.16
CA GLU A 113 -18.96 22.52 0.06
C GLU A 113 -19.53 21.13 -0.23
N SER A 114 -18.66 20.12 -0.39
CA SER A 114 -19.08 18.74 -0.72
C SER A 114 -20.02 18.16 0.34
N GLN A 115 -19.77 18.43 1.64
CA GLN A 115 -20.69 18.02 2.71
C GLN A 115 -22.04 18.71 2.64
N LYS A 116 -22.06 20.02 2.37
CA LYS A 116 -23.30 20.78 2.21
C LYS A 116 -24.11 20.28 1.02
N ASP A 117 -23.46 20.05 -0.11
CA ASP A 117 -24.10 19.60 -1.33
C ASP A 117 -24.64 18.18 -1.19
N LEU A 118 -23.89 17.29 -0.53
CA LEU A 118 -24.37 15.95 -0.22
C LEU A 118 -25.61 15.98 0.69
N LYS A 119 -25.59 16.82 1.73
CA LYS A 119 -26.73 16.97 2.63
C LYS A 119 -27.97 17.52 1.91
N LYS A 120 -27.81 18.58 1.11
CA LYS A 120 -28.88 19.16 0.28
C LYS A 120 -29.45 18.12 -0.68
N TRP A 121 -28.59 17.33 -1.33
CA TRP A 121 -29.02 16.26 -2.22
C TRP A 121 -29.86 15.21 -1.48
N GLY A 122 -29.44 14.81 -0.28
CA GLY A 122 -30.21 13.90 0.57
C GLY A 122 -31.57 14.45 0.97
N GLU A 123 -31.64 15.72 1.36
CA GLU A 123 -32.89 16.43 1.69
C GLU A 123 -33.85 16.47 0.48
N LEU A 124 -33.34 16.78 -0.73
CA LEU A 124 -34.13 16.80 -1.97
C LEU A 124 -34.72 15.44 -2.35
N LYS A 125 -34.01 14.35 -2.05
CA LYS A 125 -34.48 12.97 -2.30
C LYS A 125 -35.34 12.42 -1.16
N GLY A 126 -35.57 13.19 -0.09
CA GLY A 126 -36.39 12.79 1.05
C GLY A 126 -35.67 11.91 2.08
N PHE A 127 -34.34 11.81 2.04
CA PHE A 127 -33.53 11.03 2.97
C PHE A 127 -33.26 11.77 4.29
N ASN A 128 -34.33 12.15 4.99
CA ASN A 128 -34.24 12.84 6.27
C ASN A 128 -33.77 11.90 7.39
N GLY A 129 -32.79 12.34 8.17
CA GLY A 129 -32.31 11.60 9.35
C GLY A 129 -31.19 10.58 9.10
N LEU A 130 -30.77 10.36 7.84
CA LEU A 130 -29.61 9.53 7.54
C LEU A 130 -28.29 10.27 7.81
N SER A 131 -27.26 9.49 8.14
CA SER A 131 -25.89 9.99 8.25
C SER A 131 -25.34 10.40 6.88
N LEU A 132 -24.34 11.29 6.88
CA LEU A 132 -23.66 11.69 5.63
C LEU A 132 -23.07 10.48 4.88
N GLN A 133 -22.63 9.45 5.60
CA GLN A 133 -22.08 8.24 5.01
C GLN A 133 -23.15 7.43 4.28
N GLU A 134 -24.34 7.27 4.87
CA GLU A 134 -25.46 6.58 4.22
C GLU A 134 -25.96 7.35 2.99
N ILE A 135 -26.06 8.69 3.09
CA ILE A 135 -26.42 9.54 1.95
C ILE A 135 -25.37 9.41 0.83
N ALA A 136 -24.08 9.33 1.17
CA ALA A 136 -23.00 9.11 0.21
C ALA A 136 -23.13 7.77 -0.52
N VAL A 137 -23.46 6.69 0.19
CA VAL A 137 -23.69 5.36 -0.41
C VAL A 137 -24.85 5.43 -1.40
N LEU A 138 -25.96 6.07 -1.04
CA LEU A 138 -27.12 6.21 -1.91
C LEU A 138 -26.81 7.05 -3.16
N LYS A 139 -26.11 8.17 -2.99
CA LYS A 139 -25.69 9.02 -4.10
C LYS A 139 -24.77 8.27 -5.06
N LEU A 140 -23.78 7.55 -4.54
CA LEU A 140 -22.90 6.72 -5.36
C LEU A 140 -23.66 5.60 -6.06
N SER A 141 -24.62 4.96 -5.37
CA SER A 141 -25.45 3.91 -5.98
C SER A 141 -26.23 4.43 -7.20
N GLU A 142 -26.75 5.66 -7.14
CA GLU A 142 -27.40 6.33 -8.29
C GLU A 142 -26.39 6.64 -9.40
N GLN A 143 -25.18 7.12 -9.05
CA GLN A 143 -24.13 7.40 -10.04
C GLN A 143 -23.62 6.12 -10.74
N LEU A 144 -23.53 5.00 -10.02
CA LEU A 144 -23.10 3.71 -10.55
C LEU A 144 -24.09 3.08 -11.53
N GLN A 145 -25.32 3.61 -11.65
CA GLN A 145 -26.25 3.15 -12.69
C GLN A 145 -25.81 3.57 -14.10
N THR A 146 -25.11 4.70 -14.20
CA THR A 146 -24.63 5.24 -15.49
C THR A 146 -23.12 5.13 -15.65
N HIS A 147 -22.39 4.94 -14.54
CA HIS A 147 -20.94 4.82 -14.53
C HIS A 147 -20.49 3.36 -14.61
N SER A 148 -19.53 3.07 -15.49
CA SER A 148 -18.85 1.77 -15.56
C SER A 148 -17.34 1.95 -15.37
N PHE A 149 -16.75 1.07 -14.55
CA PHE A 149 -15.30 0.91 -14.39
C PHE A 149 -14.67 0.01 -15.46
N TYR A 150 -15.50 -0.70 -16.23
CA TYR A 150 -15.06 -1.68 -17.22
C TYR A 150 -15.67 -1.40 -18.59
N ASN A 151 -14.89 -1.73 -19.60
CA ASN A 151 -15.36 -1.91 -20.96
C ASN A 151 -15.38 -3.41 -21.26
N PHE A 152 -16.06 -3.81 -22.33
CA PHE A 152 -16.17 -5.21 -22.72
C PHE A 152 -15.44 -5.43 -24.04
N ILE A 153 -14.69 -6.53 -24.14
CA ILE A 153 -14.13 -7.03 -25.39
C ILE A 153 -14.82 -8.35 -25.70
N GLU A 154 -15.34 -8.47 -26.91
CA GLU A 154 -15.89 -9.72 -27.41
C GLU A 154 -14.77 -10.58 -28.01
N GLN A 155 -14.62 -11.80 -27.51
CA GLN A 155 -13.75 -12.82 -28.11
C GLN A 155 -14.48 -14.16 -28.15
N ASN A 156 -14.57 -14.76 -29.34
CA ASN A 156 -15.20 -16.06 -29.56
C ASN A 156 -16.66 -16.12 -29.05
N GLY A 157 -17.44 -15.04 -29.25
CA GLY A 157 -18.83 -14.95 -28.81
C GLY A 157 -19.03 -14.85 -27.30
N LYS A 158 -17.97 -14.53 -26.55
CA LYS A 158 -18.02 -14.25 -25.11
C LYS A 158 -17.47 -12.85 -24.84
N GLU A 159 -18.13 -12.12 -23.96
CA GLU A 159 -17.70 -10.81 -23.50
C GLU A 159 -16.80 -10.95 -22.26
N TYR A 160 -15.66 -10.26 -22.30
CA TYR A 160 -14.72 -10.21 -21.19
C TYR A 160 -14.56 -8.76 -20.72
N PRO A 161 -14.78 -8.48 -19.42
CA PRO A 161 -14.57 -7.14 -18.88
C PRO A 161 -13.08 -6.82 -18.82
N PHE A 162 -12.70 -5.64 -19.25
CA PHE A 162 -11.37 -5.07 -19.06
C PHE A 162 -11.48 -3.67 -18.43
N HIS A 163 -10.47 -3.29 -17.66
CA HIS A 163 -10.46 -2.00 -16.94
C HIS A 163 -10.51 -0.81 -17.90
N ALA A 164 -11.46 0.10 -17.69
CA ALA A 164 -11.70 1.26 -18.55
C ALA A 164 -10.89 2.52 -18.16
N ASN A 165 -10.16 2.50 -17.04
CA ASN A 165 -9.46 3.67 -16.47
C ASN A 165 -10.38 4.89 -16.34
N ASN A 166 -11.58 4.66 -15.81
CA ASN A 166 -12.62 5.65 -15.62
C ASN A 166 -12.90 5.81 -14.12
N PRO A 167 -12.08 6.58 -13.39
CA PRO A 167 -12.27 6.75 -11.95
C PRO A 167 -13.52 7.58 -11.64
N ILE A 168 -14.15 7.32 -10.50
CA ILE A 168 -15.27 8.09 -9.96
C ILE A 168 -14.81 9.04 -8.86
N GLU A 169 -15.42 10.21 -8.75
CA GLU A 169 -15.19 11.13 -7.63
C GLU A 169 -15.80 10.56 -6.34
N HIS A 170 -15.02 10.55 -5.27
CA HIS A 170 -15.47 10.10 -3.96
C HIS A 170 -16.37 11.18 -3.32
N PRO A 171 -17.59 10.83 -2.88
CA PRO A 171 -18.59 11.80 -2.41
C PRO A 171 -18.22 12.48 -1.08
N LEU A 172 -17.28 11.90 -0.33
CA LEU A 172 -16.82 12.37 0.97
C LEU A 172 -15.30 12.61 0.94
N PRO A 173 -14.83 13.77 0.45
CA PRO A 173 -13.42 14.11 0.53
C PRO A 173 -12.98 14.28 2.00
N ALA A 174 -11.68 14.16 2.26
CA ALA A 174 -11.11 14.54 3.55
C ALA A 174 -10.76 16.03 3.59
N LYS A 175 -10.59 16.57 4.80
CA LYS A 175 -10.37 18.02 5.04
C LYS A 175 -9.14 18.59 4.31
N ASP A 176 -8.15 17.75 4.07
CA ASP A 176 -6.83 18.09 3.55
C ASP A 176 -6.54 17.47 2.16
N GLU A 177 -7.51 16.75 1.58
CA GLU A 177 -7.30 15.98 0.35
C GLU A 177 -7.96 16.60 -0.89
N GLY A 178 -8.60 17.78 -0.81
CA GLY A 178 -9.22 18.38 -1.99
C GLY A 178 -10.26 17.45 -2.63
N THR A 179 -10.01 17.01 -3.87
CA THR A 179 -10.86 16.02 -4.57
C THR A 179 -10.21 14.64 -4.51
N ARG A 180 -10.96 13.62 -4.08
CA ARG A 180 -10.52 12.23 -4.07
C ARG A 180 -11.22 11.48 -5.20
N TYR A 181 -10.46 10.65 -5.91
CA TYR A 181 -10.95 9.78 -6.97
C TYR A 181 -10.66 8.32 -6.64
N VAL A 182 -11.64 7.46 -6.92
CA VAL A 182 -11.55 6.02 -6.71
C VAL A 182 -11.73 5.30 -8.05
N ASP A 183 -10.90 4.31 -8.29
CA ASP A 183 -11.00 3.43 -9.47
C ASP A 183 -11.01 1.97 -8.99
N CYS A 184 -11.67 1.08 -9.73
CA CYS A 184 -11.72 -0.35 -9.39
C CYS A 184 -11.06 -1.21 -10.46
N LEU A 185 -10.05 -1.97 -10.06
CA LEU A 185 -9.24 -2.77 -10.97
C LEU A 185 -9.72 -4.22 -11.10
N THR A 186 -10.50 -4.71 -10.14
CA THR A 186 -11.01 -6.08 -10.07
C THR A 186 -12.47 -6.16 -10.47
N ASN A 187 -12.87 -7.17 -11.22
CA ASN A 187 -14.26 -7.34 -11.66
C ASN A 187 -15.28 -7.26 -10.50
N LEU A 188 -16.27 -6.38 -10.64
CA LEU A 188 -17.34 -6.15 -9.66
C LEU A 188 -18.73 -6.65 -10.12
N LEU A 189 -18.84 -7.33 -11.27
CA LEU A 189 -20.14 -7.72 -11.84
C LEU A 189 -21.00 -8.63 -10.93
N GLY A 190 -20.39 -9.30 -9.94
CA GLY A 190 -21.11 -10.10 -8.96
C GLY A 190 -21.70 -9.33 -7.78
N TYR A 191 -21.45 -8.02 -7.68
CA TYR A 191 -21.91 -7.16 -6.60
C TYR A 191 -23.09 -6.30 -7.03
N SER A 192 -24.03 -6.06 -6.11
CA SER A 192 -25.05 -5.04 -6.31
C SER A 192 -24.43 -3.65 -6.30
N LEU A 193 -25.07 -2.69 -6.98
CA LEU A 193 -24.61 -1.29 -7.03
C LEU A 193 -24.47 -0.68 -5.63
N LYS A 194 -25.33 -1.09 -4.70
CA LYS A 194 -25.27 -0.65 -3.31
C LYS A 194 -24.04 -1.18 -2.58
N GLU A 195 -23.73 -2.47 -2.73
CA GLU A 195 -22.53 -3.06 -2.14
C GLU A 195 -21.26 -2.40 -2.70
N ILE A 196 -21.22 -2.13 -4.02
CA ILE A 196 -20.10 -1.42 -4.64
C ILE A 196 -19.96 -0.01 -4.04
N ALA A 197 -21.07 0.72 -3.88
CA ALA A 197 -21.06 2.03 -3.25
C ALA A 197 -20.56 1.98 -1.80
N GLU A 198 -20.99 1.00 -1.01
CA GLU A 198 -20.50 0.78 0.36
C GLU A 198 -18.99 0.52 0.40
N LEU A 199 -18.46 -0.27 -0.53
CA LEU A 199 -17.02 -0.49 -0.66
C LEU A 199 -16.28 0.81 -1.01
N ILE A 200 -16.76 1.56 -2.01
CA ILE A 200 -16.13 2.79 -2.49
C ILE A 200 -16.09 3.85 -1.38
N VAL A 201 -17.15 4.02 -0.60
CA VAL A 201 -17.20 5.01 0.51
C VAL A 201 -16.16 4.71 1.59
N ASN A 202 -15.78 3.45 1.76
CA ASN A 202 -14.75 3.05 2.71
C ASN A 202 -13.32 3.20 2.16
N VAL A 203 -13.14 3.49 0.86
CA VAL A 203 -11.81 3.68 0.26
C VAL A 203 -11.18 4.98 0.77
N ASN A 204 -10.09 4.85 1.50
CA ASN A 204 -9.34 5.98 2.05
C ASN A 204 -7.84 5.69 2.22
N SER A 205 -7.06 6.73 2.44
CA SER A 205 -5.60 6.66 2.66
C SER A 205 -5.22 6.83 4.14
N PHE A 206 -6.18 6.78 5.07
CA PHE A 206 -5.96 7.18 6.46
C PHE A 206 -5.01 6.25 7.21
N ALA A 207 -5.11 4.94 6.98
CA ALA A 207 -4.24 3.95 7.64
C ALA A 207 -2.77 4.14 7.24
N THR A 208 -2.49 4.28 5.94
CA THR A 208 -1.13 4.50 5.44
C THR A 208 -0.60 5.86 5.90
N ASN A 209 -1.40 6.92 5.81
CA ASN A 209 -1.04 8.24 6.30
C ASN A 209 -0.72 8.23 7.80
N ALA A 210 -1.53 7.56 8.62
CA ALA A 210 -1.30 7.44 10.06
C ALA A 210 0.06 6.78 10.36
N PHE A 211 0.40 5.69 9.66
CA PHE A 211 1.70 5.04 9.81
C PHE A 211 2.86 5.93 9.34
N PHE A 212 2.72 6.63 8.20
CA PHE A 212 3.73 7.60 7.77
C PHE A 212 3.92 8.75 8.75
N GLN A 213 2.86 9.18 9.45
CA GLN A 213 2.99 10.17 10.52
C GLN A 213 3.75 9.60 11.74
N GLN A 214 3.59 8.32 12.07
CA GLN A 214 4.42 7.68 13.10
C GLN A 214 5.90 7.65 12.70
N ILE A 215 6.21 7.36 11.44
CA ILE A 215 7.59 7.41 10.92
C ILE A 215 8.16 8.83 11.12
N ARG A 216 7.48 9.85 10.60
CA ARG A 216 7.97 11.24 10.63
C ARG A 216 8.18 11.77 12.05
N ARG A 217 7.28 11.44 12.98
CA ARG A 217 7.33 11.95 14.36
C ARG A 217 8.33 11.21 15.26
N ARG A 218 8.68 9.97 14.92
CA ARG A 218 9.54 9.13 15.77
C ARG A 218 10.95 8.94 15.20
N LEU A 219 11.12 9.11 13.89
CA LEU A 219 12.39 8.99 13.19
C LEU A 219 12.69 10.32 12.50
N SER A 220 13.30 11.26 13.22
CA SER A 220 13.55 12.64 12.76
C SER A 220 14.32 12.70 11.43
N PHE A 221 15.23 11.75 11.19
CA PHE A 221 15.99 11.67 9.94
C PHE A 221 15.19 11.16 8.73
N LEU A 222 13.96 10.67 8.94
CA LEU A 222 12.97 10.35 7.89
C LEU A 222 11.82 11.36 7.86
N GLU A 223 11.96 12.47 8.59
CA GLU A 223 11.04 13.58 8.49
C GLU A 223 11.15 14.25 7.11
N ARG A 224 10.12 15.03 6.74
CA ARG A 224 10.20 15.85 5.54
C ARG A 224 11.29 16.91 5.74
N PRO A 225 12.09 17.18 4.69
CA PRO A 225 13.07 18.26 4.75
C PRO A 225 12.43 19.60 5.09
N LEU A 226 13.15 20.43 5.85
CA LEU A 226 12.66 21.73 6.28
C LEU A 226 12.90 22.79 5.19
N LEU A 227 11.92 23.65 4.95
CA LEU A 227 12.15 24.86 4.14
C LEU A 227 12.97 25.83 4.98
N THR A 228 14.07 26.35 4.43
CA THR A 228 14.89 27.36 5.12
C THR A 228 14.09 28.66 5.26
N ALA A 229 14.28 29.36 6.39
CA ALA A 229 13.60 30.63 6.66
C ALA A 229 13.87 31.71 5.60
N SER A 230 15.01 31.60 4.89
CA SER A 230 15.43 32.51 3.83
C SER A 230 14.87 32.18 2.44
N GLY A 231 14.03 31.15 2.29
CA GLY A 231 13.37 30.81 1.03
C GLY A 231 14.26 30.12 -0.03
N GLU A 232 15.58 30.20 0.11
CA GLU A 232 16.53 29.47 -0.74
C GLU A 232 16.91 28.14 -0.08
N GLY A 233 16.26 27.06 -0.55
CA GLY A 233 16.74 25.70 -0.35
C GLY A 233 15.92 24.83 0.61
N VAL A 234 15.96 23.53 0.31
CA VAL A 234 15.41 22.47 1.12
C VAL A 234 16.52 21.94 2.02
N SER A 235 16.32 22.01 3.34
CA SER A 235 17.33 21.65 4.33
C SER A 235 17.20 20.19 4.75
N TYR A 236 18.29 19.44 4.58
CA TYR A 236 18.40 18.01 4.87
C TYR A 236 19.26 17.75 6.12
N ILE A 237 19.29 18.67 7.10
CA ILE A 237 20.24 18.57 8.24
C ILE A 237 20.12 17.26 9.03
N TYR A 238 18.92 16.68 9.04
CA TYR A 238 18.64 15.43 9.71
C TYR A 238 18.77 14.21 8.80
N ALA A 239 19.01 14.37 7.49
CA ALA A 239 19.10 13.25 6.58
C ALA A 239 20.27 12.34 6.96
N ASN A 240 19.99 11.04 6.96
CA ASN A 240 20.97 10.04 7.33
C ASN A 240 21.87 9.69 6.14
N PHE A 241 23.19 9.76 6.34
CA PHE A 241 24.18 9.45 5.31
C PHE A 241 24.26 7.95 4.97
N ASN A 242 23.88 7.06 5.90
CA ASN A 242 23.88 5.61 5.67
C ASN A 242 22.45 5.04 5.65
N PRO A 243 21.93 4.63 4.47
CA PRO A 243 20.57 4.12 4.34
C PRO A 243 20.29 2.86 5.19
N LYS A 244 21.32 2.09 5.58
CA LYS A 244 21.15 0.90 6.43
C LYS A 244 20.56 1.24 7.80
N TYR A 245 20.95 2.36 8.41
CA TYR A 245 20.37 2.78 9.69
C TYR A 245 18.89 3.16 9.56
N ALA A 246 18.47 3.68 8.40
CA ALA A 246 17.06 3.93 8.15
C ALA A 246 16.24 2.63 8.12
N GLN A 247 16.76 1.60 7.46
CA GLN A 247 16.15 0.27 7.45
C GLN A 247 16.07 -0.33 8.87
N TYR A 248 17.13 -0.26 9.66
CA TYR A 248 17.14 -0.79 11.03
C TYR A 248 16.13 -0.08 11.92
N ALA A 249 16.14 1.26 11.93
CA ALA A 249 15.21 2.03 12.74
C ALA A 249 13.75 1.83 12.31
N LEU A 250 13.49 1.75 11.00
CA LEU A 250 12.15 1.46 10.49
C LEU A 250 11.69 0.06 10.89
N THR A 251 12.59 -0.93 10.91
CA THR A 251 12.28 -2.30 11.35
C THR A 251 11.91 -2.34 12.83
N ILE A 252 12.67 -1.63 13.68
CA ILE A 252 12.36 -1.48 15.11
C ILE A 252 11.00 -0.79 15.27
N LEU A 253 10.77 0.33 14.57
CA LEU A 253 9.52 1.06 14.63
C LEU A 253 8.32 0.22 14.18
N ARG A 254 8.45 -0.54 13.08
CA ARG A 254 7.40 -1.45 12.61
C ARG A 254 7.07 -2.52 13.64
N THR A 255 8.08 -3.09 14.28
CA THR A 255 7.87 -4.11 15.32
C THR A 255 7.16 -3.51 16.53
N PHE A 256 7.66 -2.39 17.04
CA PHE A 256 7.04 -1.67 18.16
C PHE A 256 5.60 -1.22 17.85
N TYR A 257 5.37 -0.63 16.67
CA TYR A 257 4.06 -0.15 16.25
C TYR A 257 3.04 -1.28 16.16
N ASN A 258 3.41 -2.42 15.56
CA ASN A 258 2.46 -3.51 15.33
C ASN A 258 2.18 -4.35 16.58
N PHE A 259 3.18 -4.55 17.46
CA PHE A 259 3.05 -5.51 18.57
C PHE A 259 2.96 -4.86 19.96
N CYS A 260 3.42 -3.62 20.15
CA CYS A 260 3.54 -3.00 21.47
C CYS A 260 2.66 -1.77 21.68
N LEU A 261 2.31 -1.03 20.62
CA LEU A 261 1.58 0.23 20.70
C LEU A 261 0.07 0.03 20.41
N PRO A 262 -0.79 -0.04 21.44
CA PRO A 262 -2.23 -0.12 21.24
C PRO A 262 -2.81 1.24 20.86
N TYR A 263 -3.93 1.22 20.16
CA TYR A 263 -4.78 2.38 19.95
C TYR A 263 -6.23 2.03 20.23
N LYS A 264 -7.00 3.06 20.58
CA LYS A 264 -8.44 2.91 20.80
C LYS A 264 -9.12 2.71 19.45
N THR A 265 -9.74 1.55 19.30
CA THR A 265 -10.65 1.26 18.19
C THR A 265 -11.95 2.07 18.35
N PRO A 266 -12.77 2.18 17.29
CA PRO A 266 -14.12 2.75 17.39
C PRO A 266 -14.98 2.07 18.46
N GLU A 267 -14.75 0.78 18.69
CA GLU A 267 -15.38 -0.05 19.72
C GLU A 267 -14.80 0.17 21.12
N LYS A 268 -13.90 1.15 21.28
CA LYS A 268 -13.19 1.51 22.53
C LYS A 268 -12.30 0.41 23.10
N LEU A 269 -12.03 -0.65 22.34
CA LEU A 269 -11.03 -1.66 22.67
C LEU A 269 -9.64 -1.12 22.38
N GLU A 270 -8.70 -1.31 23.31
CA GLU A 270 -7.29 -0.97 23.14
C GLU A 270 -6.53 -2.17 22.60
N LEU A 271 -6.41 -2.24 21.26
CA LEU A 271 -5.76 -3.33 20.56
C LEU A 271 -4.57 -2.81 19.75
N THR A 272 -3.53 -3.63 19.61
CA THR A 272 -2.43 -3.36 18.67
C THR A 272 -2.83 -3.72 17.24
N PRO A 273 -2.14 -3.19 16.20
CA PRO A 273 -2.40 -3.60 14.82
C PRO A 273 -2.30 -5.12 14.61
N ALA A 274 -1.32 -5.79 15.24
CA ALA A 274 -1.15 -7.23 15.10
C ALA A 274 -2.32 -8.01 15.74
N GLN A 275 -2.87 -7.54 16.86
CA GLN A 275 -4.06 -8.13 17.46
C GLN A 275 -5.29 -7.96 16.57
N GLN A 276 -5.48 -6.79 15.97
CA GLN A 276 -6.61 -6.54 15.07
C GLN A 276 -6.58 -7.43 13.82
N LEU A 277 -5.39 -7.76 13.34
CA LEU A 277 -5.20 -8.67 12.20
C LEU A 277 -5.21 -10.16 12.60
N GLY A 278 -5.34 -10.48 13.88
CA GLY A 278 -5.28 -11.87 14.37
C GLY A 278 -3.89 -12.51 14.26
N ILE A 279 -2.84 -11.71 14.13
CA ILE A 279 -1.44 -12.18 14.08
C ILE A 279 -0.89 -12.44 15.50
N ALA A 280 -1.43 -11.73 16.49
CA ALA A 280 -1.01 -11.82 17.88
C ALA A 280 -2.23 -11.91 18.81
N ASP A 281 -2.16 -12.78 19.81
CA ASP A 281 -3.26 -12.95 20.78
C ASP A 281 -3.21 -11.93 21.92
N ARG A 282 -2.03 -11.34 22.16
CA ARG A 282 -1.80 -10.37 23.23
C ARG A 282 -0.97 -9.18 22.76
N ARG A 283 -1.01 -8.12 23.56
CA ARG A 283 -0.04 -7.03 23.49
C ARG A 283 1.30 -7.50 24.05
N TYR A 284 2.39 -7.17 23.35
CA TYR A 284 3.75 -7.46 23.77
C TYR A 284 4.45 -6.22 24.31
N ASP A 285 5.31 -6.40 25.30
CA ASP A 285 6.24 -5.36 25.74
C ASP A 285 7.56 -5.43 24.97
N LEU A 286 8.35 -4.36 25.01
CA LEU A 286 9.68 -4.32 24.39
C LEU A 286 10.59 -5.45 24.90
N LYS A 287 10.46 -5.83 26.17
CA LYS A 287 11.22 -6.94 26.75
C LYS A 287 10.86 -8.27 26.10
N ASP A 288 9.58 -8.51 25.81
CA ASP A 288 9.14 -9.74 25.18
C ASP A 288 9.73 -9.88 23.77
N VAL A 289 9.77 -8.78 23.02
CA VAL A 289 10.37 -8.73 21.68
C VAL A 289 11.88 -8.95 21.70
N ILE A 290 12.60 -8.29 22.61
CA ILE A 290 14.08 -8.36 22.67
C ILE A 290 14.55 -9.71 23.20
N TYR A 291 13.86 -10.26 24.20
CA TYR A 291 14.24 -11.51 24.85
C TYR A 291 13.48 -12.74 24.34
N PHE A 292 12.63 -12.58 23.32
CA PHE A 292 11.80 -13.64 22.73
C PHE A 292 10.99 -14.42 23.78
N LYS A 293 10.23 -13.69 24.60
CA LYS A 293 9.40 -14.24 25.70
C LYS A 293 7.90 -14.19 25.41
#